data_AF-A0A2I0QFD3-F1
#
_entry.id   AF-A0A2I0QFD3-F1
#
_cell.length_a   1.000
_cell.length_b   1.000
_cell.length_c   1.000
_cell.angle_alpha   90.00
_cell.angle_beta   90.00
_cell.angle_gamma   90.00
#
_symmetry.space_group_name_H-M   'P 1'
#
loop_
_entity.id
_entity.type
_entity.pdbx_description
1 polymer ?
#
loop_
_entity_poly.entity_id
_entity_poly.type
_entity_poly.pdbx_seq_one_letter_code
_entity_poly.pdbx_strand_id
1 'polypeptide(L)'
;MKVQRKVIKKIKEKVVKENPEFKDVEPTVKEEVLEIPGEIKEKMKKMGKEIKETNQPTQGFEKKKIKTITFKRFAVAEDGAKIPIVLRITVDEKGNILKESGN
;
A
#
# COMPACT_ATOMS: atom_id res chain seq x y z
N MET A 1 -4.03 15.53 -11.69
CA MET A 1 -4.57 14.17 -11.38
C MET A 1 -4.18 13.05 -12.38
N LYS A 2 -3.06 13.08 -13.11
CA LYS A 2 -2.69 12.03 -14.10
C LYS A 2 -1.81 10.88 -13.55
N VAL A 3 -1.13 11.10 -12.41
CA VAL A 3 -0.16 10.14 -11.85
C VAL A 3 -0.85 8.88 -11.32
N GLN A 4 -2.05 9.03 -10.75
CA GLN A 4 -2.78 7.92 -10.13
C GLN A 4 -3.08 6.78 -11.11
N ARG A 5 -3.60 7.09 -12.31
CA ARG A 5 -3.96 6.05 -13.30
C ARG A 5 -2.76 5.24 -13.78
N LYS A 6 -1.59 5.86 -13.95
CA LYS A 6 -0.38 5.15 -14.40
C LYS A 6 0.10 4.15 -13.35
N VAL A 7 0.13 4.56 -12.08
CA VAL A 7 0.52 3.68 -10.97
C VAL A 7 -0.45 2.51 -10.85
N ILE A 8 -1.75 2.80 -10.79
CA ILE A 8 -2.79 1.76 -10.66
C ILE A 8 -2.72 0.77 -11.83
N LYS A 9 -2.55 1.27 -13.06
CA LYS A 9 -2.42 0.41 -14.24
C LYS A 9 -1.20 -0.51 -14.14
N LYS A 10 -0.03 0.02 -13.76
CA LYS A 10 1.19 -0.77 -13.57
C LYS A 10 1.03 -1.85 -12.48
N ILE A 11 0.39 -1.49 -11.36
CA ILE A 11 0.12 -2.45 -10.28
C ILE A 11 -0.89 -3.50 -10.74
N LYS A 12 -1.97 -3.10 -11.42
CA LYS A 12 -2.95 -4.03 -11.98
C LYS A 12 -2.30 -5.00 -12.97
N GLU A 13 -1.47 -4.52 -13.89
CA GLU A 13 -0.76 -5.39 -14.84
C GLU A 13 0.15 -6.41 -14.13
N LYS A 14 0.86 -5.97 -13.09
CA LYS A 14 1.69 -6.87 -12.27
C LYS A 14 0.82 -7.93 -11.55
N VAL A 15 -0.25 -7.48 -10.89
CA VAL A 15 -1.18 -8.36 -10.18
C VAL A 15 -1.83 -9.36 -11.11
N VAL A 16 -2.29 -8.95 -12.28
CA VAL A 16 -2.91 -9.84 -13.27
C VAL A 16 -1.89 -10.83 -13.86
N LYS A 17 -0.62 -10.43 -13.97
CA LYS A 17 0.43 -11.32 -14.45
C LYS A 17 0.74 -12.42 -13.43
N GLU A 18 0.80 -12.07 -12.15
CA GLU A 18 1.08 -13.04 -11.06
C GLU A 18 -0.18 -13.81 -10.65
N ASN A 19 -1.34 -13.18 -10.77
CA ASN A 19 -2.64 -13.70 -10.35
C ASN A 19 -3.67 -13.36 -11.45
N PRO A 20 -3.77 -14.18 -12.51
CA PRO A 20 -4.67 -13.94 -13.66
C PRO A 20 -6.14 -13.87 -13.26
N GLU A 21 -6.48 -14.44 -12.11
CA GLU A 21 -7.78 -14.29 -11.46
C GLU A 21 -8.17 -12.84 -11.16
N PHE A 22 -7.27 -11.86 -11.07
CA PHE A 22 -7.68 -10.47 -10.85
C PHE A 22 -7.87 -9.66 -12.14
N LYS A 23 -7.81 -10.29 -13.33
CA LYS A 23 -7.95 -9.61 -14.62
C LYS A 23 -9.23 -8.78 -14.73
N ASP A 24 -10.35 -9.41 -14.39
CA ASP A 24 -11.70 -8.83 -14.46
C ASP A 24 -12.09 -8.03 -13.21
N VAL A 25 -11.18 -7.92 -12.24
CA VAL A 25 -11.43 -7.19 -10.99
C VAL A 25 -11.00 -5.73 -11.17
N GLU A 26 -11.87 -4.82 -10.75
CA GLU A 26 -11.51 -3.43 -10.58
C GLU A 26 -10.91 -3.20 -9.18
N PRO A 27 -9.63 -2.78 -9.08
CA PRO A 27 -9.04 -2.48 -7.79
C PRO A 27 -9.68 -1.23 -7.19
N THR A 28 -10.01 -1.32 -5.92
CA THR A 28 -10.36 -0.14 -5.12
C THR A 28 -9.10 0.53 -4.62
N VAL A 29 -8.96 1.84 -4.84
CA VAL A 29 -7.81 2.61 -4.38
C VAL A 29 -8.21 3.49 -3.21
N LYS A 30 -7.58 3.27 -2.07
CA LYS A 30 -7.70 4.14 -0.90
C LYS A 30 -6.41 4.93 -0.74
N GLU A 31 -6.50 6.25 -0.79
CA GLU A 31 -5.39 7.13 -0.45
C GLU A 31 -5.41 7.35 1.07
N GLU A 32 -4.32 6.99 1.74
CA GLU A 32 -4.17 7.14 3.18
C GLU A 32 -2.94 7.99 3.44
N VAL A 33 -3.12 9.09 4.17
CA VAL A 33 -2.01 9.91 4.62
C VAL A 33 -1.65 9.38 6.01
N LEU A 34 -0.56 8.63 6.09
CA LEU A 34 0.00 8.24 7.38
C LEU A 34 0.66 9.48 8.00
N GLU A 35 -0.13 10.24 8.77
CA GLU A 35 0.40 11.24 9.69
C GLU A 35 0.59 10.57 11.05
N ILE A 36 1.85 10.44 11.47
CA ILE A 36 2.12 10.00 12.83
C ILE A 36 1.77 11.16 13.77
N PRO A 37 0.90 10.95 14.77
CA PRO A 37 0.51 12.01 15.69
C PRO A 37 1.73 12.59 16.41
N GLY A 38 1.76 13.91 16.56
CA GLY A 38 2.88 14.65 17.15
C GLY A 38 3.30 14.18 18.54
N GLU A 39 2.43 13.48 19.25
CA GLU A 39 2.69 12.89 20.57
C GLU A 39 3.81 11.84 20.56
N ILE A 40 3.94 11.06 19.47
CA ILE A 40 5.04 10.09 19.31
C ILE A 40 6.38 10.82 19.09
N LYS A 41 6.33 11.99 18.44
CA LYS A 41 7.48 12.87 18.22
C LYS A 41 8.02 13.41 19.55
N GLU A 42 7.14 13.76 20.48
CA GLU A 42 7.54 14.27 21.80
C GLU A 42 8.09 13.15 22.71
N LYS A 43 7.50 11.96 22.65
CA LYS A 43 7.98 10.78 23.40
C LYS A 43 9.36 10.30 22.93
N MET A 44 9.62 10.35 21.61
CA MET A 44 10.95 10.03 21.04
C MET A 44 12.00 11.10 21.37
N LYS A 45 11.61 12.39 21.44
CA LYS A 45 12.51 13.49 21.86
C LYS A 45 12.95 13.32 23.32
N LYS A 46 12.08 12.85 24.21
CA LYS A 46 12.41 12.56 25.62
C LYS A 46 13.35 11.37 25.82
N MET A 47 13.46 10.45 24.86
CA MET A 47 14.36 9.29 24.91
C MET A 47 15.80 9.59 24.45
N GLY A 48 16.17 10.85 24.21
CA GLY A 48 17.55 11.24 23.93
C GLY A 48 18.08 10.81 22.55
N LYS A 49 17.24 10.25 21.68
CA LYS A 49 17.54 10.12 20.25
C LYS A 49 17.24 11.45 19.58
N GLU A 50 18.14 12.41 19.75
CA GLU A 50 18.20 13.56 18.86
C GLU A 50 18.40 13.05 17.44
N ILE A 51 17.36 13.19 16.63
CA ILE A 51 17.45 13.05 15.18
C ILE A 51 18.27 14.25 14.72
N LYS A 52 19.60 14.12 14.73
CA LYS A 52 20.45 15.03 13.98
C LYS A 52 19.97 14.96 12.55
N GLU A 53 19.61 16.12 12.01
CA GLU A 53 19.24 16.39 10.63
C GLU A 53 20.39 16.05 9.67
N THR A 54 20.74 14.76 9.63
CA THR A 54 21.85 14.21 8.87
C THR A 54 21.23 13.49 7.70
N ASN A 55 21.64 13.86 6.49
CA ASN A 55 21.26 13.25 5.20
C ASN A 55 21.64 11.76 5.09
N GLN A 56 21.10 10.92 5.97
CA GLN A 56 21.06 9.47 5.89
C GLN A 56 19.60 9.05 6.08
N PRO A 57 19.04 8.17 5.22
CA PRO A 57 17.66 7.74 5.30
C PRO A 57 17.47 6.74 6.45
N THR A 58 17.73 7.13 7.69
CA THR A 58 17.26 6.43 8.87
C THR A 58 15.78 6.75 9.06
N GLN A 59 14.94 6.11 8.22
CA GLN A 59 13.51 5.99 8.46
C GLN A 59 12.86 7.34 8.84
N GLY A 60 13.23 8.38 8.08
CA GLY A 60 12.70 9.72 8.23
C GLY A 60 11.19 9.66 8.13
N PHE A 61 10.53 10.06 9.22
CA PHE A 61 9.09 10.16 9.35
C PHE A 61 8.56 11.34 8.52
N GLU A 62 8.83 11.31 7.22
CA GLU A 62 8.16 12.14 6.24
C GLU A 62 6.70 11.69 6.16
N LYS A 63 5.79 12.66 6.05
CA LYS A 63 4.36 12.43 5.78
C LYS A 63 4.24 11.66 4.46
N LYS A 64 4.33 10.33 4.52
CA LYS A 64 4.23 9.50 3.33
C LYS A 64 2.76 9.33 3.00
N LYS A 65 2.36 9.99 1.91
CA LYS A 65 1.09 9.68 1.24
C LYS A 65 1.24 8.29 0.65
N ILE A 66 0.56 7.34 1.27
CA ILE A 66 0.50 5.98 0.78
C ILE A 66 -0.86 5.74 0.12
N LYS A 67 -0.91 4.76 -0.77
CA LYS A 67 -2.13 4.36 -1.47
C LYS A 67 -2.26 2.86 -1.34
N THR A 68 -3.35 2.41 -0.76
CA THR A 68 -3.67 1.00 -0.64
C THR A 68 -4.63 0.63 -1.75
N ILE A 69 -4.14 -0.20 -2.67
CA ILE A 69 -4.86 -0.75 -3.81
C ILE A 69 -5.36 -2.13 -3.40
N THR A 70 -6.67 -2.28 -3.28
CA THR A 70 -7.31 -3.53 -2.87
C THR A 70 -8.02 -4.18 -4.05
N PHE A 71 -7.64 -5.40 -4.37
CA PHE A 71 -8.32 -6.27 -5.32
C PHE A 71 -9.14 -7.29 -4.53
N LYS A 72 -10.42 -7.41 -4.85
CA LYS A 72 -11.32 -8.38 -4.21
C LYS A 72 -12.02 -9.19 -5.29
N ARG A 73 -11.84 -10.51 -5.26
CA ARG A 73 -12.54 -11.49 -6.10
C ARG A 73 -13.21 -12.53 -5.23
N PHE A 74 -14.18 -13.22 -5.79
CA PHE A 74 -14.67 -14.49 -5.28
C PHE A 74 -14.25 -15.59 -6.26
N ALA A 75 -13.42 -16.52 -5.80
CA ALA A 75 -13.15 -17.77 -6.52
C ALA A 75 -14.22 -18.79 -6.15
N VAL A 76 -14.62 -19.62 -7.11
CA VAL A 76 -15.55 -20.71 -6.87
C VAL A 76 -14.71 -21.97 -6.70
N ALA A 77 -14.76 -22.58 -5.53
CA ALA A 77 -14.12 -23.86 -5.24
C ALA A 77 -14.85 -25.00 -5.96
N GLU A 78 -14.22 -26.17 -6.07
CA GLU A 78 -14.81 -27.36 -6.72
C GLU A 78 -16.15 -27.78 -6.11
N ASP A 79 -16.36 -27.51 -4.82
CA ASP A 79 -17.62 -27.76 -4.09
C ASP A 79 -18.70 -26.68 -4.31
N GLY A 80 -18.43 -25.68 -5.16
CA GLY A 80 -19.33 -24.54 -5.39
C GLY A 80 -19.23 -23.42 -4.34
N ALA A 81 -18.40 -23.60 -3.31
CA ALA A 81 -18.16 -22.59 -2.29
C ALA A 81 -17.46 -21.34 -2.88
N LYS A 82 -17.95 -20.14 -2.52
CA LYS A 82 -17.35 -18.86 -2.94
C LYS A 82 -16.29 -18.41 -1.94
N ILE A 83 -15.02 -18.57 -2.28
CA ILE A 83 -13.88 -18.15 -1.47
C ILE A 83 -13.53 -16.70 -1.83
N PRO A 84 -13.63 -15.74 -0.89
CA PRO A 84 -13.20 -14.38 -1.14
C PRO A 84 -11.67 -14.31 -1.12
N ILE A 85 -11.08 -13.94 -2.25
CA ILE A 85 -9.65 -13.70 -2.39
C ILE A 85 -9.45 -12.19 -2.40
N VAL A 86 -8.64 -11.70 -1.46
CA VAL A 86 -8.39 -10.27 -1.25
C VAL A 86 -6.90 -10.02 -1.30
N LEU A 87 -6.47 -9.22 -2.28
CA LEU A 87 -5.09 -8.78 -2.41
C LEU A 87 -5.00 -7.28 -2.12
N ARG A 88 -4.16 -6.89 -1.16
CA ARG A 88 -3.91 -5.50 -0.76
C ARG A 88 -2.48 -5.12 -1.08
N ILE A 89 -2.31 -4.06 -1.84
CA ILE A 89 -1.00 -3.54 -2.25
C ILE A 89 -0.93 -2.09 -1.81
N THR A 90 -0.07 -1.82 -0.83
CA THR A 90 0.24 -0.46 -0.40
C THR A 90 1.41 0.07 -1.21
N VAL A 91 1.22 1.20 -1.87
CA VAL A 91 2.23 1.89 -2.67
C VAL A 91 2.47 3.31 -2.14
N ASP A 92 3.65 3.85 -2.39
CA ASP A 92 4.02 5.25 -2.10
C ASP A 92 3.47 6.22 -3.18
N GLU A 93 3.58 7.54 -2.96
CA GLU A 93 3.22 8.58 -3.93
C GLU A 93 3.88 8.38 -5.31
N LYS A 94 5.11 7.85 -5.32
CA LYS A 94 5.86 7.52 -6.55
C LYS A 94 5.40 6.23 -7.24
N GLY A 95 4.49 5.47 -6.62
CA GLY A 95 4.02 4.17 -7.10
C GLY A 95 4.95 3.00 -6.81
N ASN A 96 5.87 3.17 -5.86
CA ASN A 96 6.70 2.08 -5.36
C ASN A 96 5.88 1.22 -4.39
N ILE A 97 5.96 -0.10 -4.52
CA ILE A 97 5.28 -1.02 -3.60
C ILE A 97 5.99 -0.97 -2.25
N LEU A 98 5.27 -0.59 -1.20
CA LEU A 98 5.74 -0.57 0.18
C LEU A 98 5.36 -1.86 0.91
N LYS A 99 4.19 -2.41 0.62
CA LYS A 99 3.68 -3.64 1.24
C LYS A 99 2.71 -4.35 0.31
N GLU A 100 2.79 -5.66 0.29
CA GLU A 100 1.83 -6.54 -0.38
C GLU A 100 1.29 -7.54 0.64
N SER A 101 -0.02 -7.78 0.63
CA SER A 101 -0.68 -8.70 1.56
C SER A 101 -1.87 -9.34 0.83
N GLY A 102 -1.78 -10.64 0.59
CA GLY A 102 -2.86 -11.46 0.03
C GLY A 102 -3.31 -12.54 1.01
N ASN A 103 -4.45 -13.16 0.71
CA ASN A 103 -4.94 -14.36 1.37
C ASN A 103 -5.17 -15.44 0.32
#